data_AF-A0A518AQ40-F1
#
_entry.id   AF-A0A518AQ40-F1
#
_cell.length_a   1.000
_cell.length_b   1.000
_cell.length_c   1.000
_cell.angle_alpha   90.00
_cell.angle_beta   90.00
_cell.angle_gamma   90.00
#
_symmetry.space_group_name_H-M   'P 1'
#
loop_
_entity.id
_entity.type
_entity.pdbx_description
1 polymer ?
#
loop_
_entity_poly.entity_id
_entity_poly.type
_entity_poly.pdbx_seq_one_letter_code
_entity_poly.pdbx_strand_id
1 'polypeptide(L)'
;MILNIQTLIAVLPDEPTTGELLKFVGMGIFVVVSALASLAIMSMVVGFVLNAMKKSPPPVKPADPVPEEGVPEETMVLIAAAVAAVISQPARIVHVRGLTPDDMAWALQGRSQIHASHALKPQDSR
;
A
#
# COMPACT_ATOMS: atom_id res chain seq x y z
N MET A 1 -51.93 -26.16 -44.96
CA MET A 1 -50.71 -26.99 -44.94
C MET A 1 -49.87 -26.50 -43.76
N ILE A 2 -50.06 -27.13 -42.60
CA ILE A 2 -49.47 -26.68 -41.33
C ILE A 2 -48.02 -27.19 -41.30
N LEU A 3 -47.06 -26.28 -41.26
CA LEU A 3 -45.64 -26.61 -41.20
C LEU A 3 -45.35 -27.33 -39.88
N ASN A 4 -44.95 -28.60 -39.97
CA ASN A 4 -44.73 -29.47 -38.82
C ASN A 4 -43.45 -29.03 -38.08
N ILE A 5 -43.58 -28.58 -36.83
CA ILE A 5 -42.42 -28.19 -36.01
C ILE A 5 -41.40 -29.34 -35.88
N GLN A 6 -41.88 -30.60 -35.93
CA GLN A 6 -41.01 -31.78 -35.85
C GLN A 6 -40.04 -31.88 -37.04
N THR A 7 -40.41 -31.39 -38.23
CA THR A 7 -39.51 -31.40 -39.40
C THR A 7 -38.47 -30.29 -39.35
N LEU A 8 -38.71 -29.22 -38.58
CA LEU A 8 -37.76 -28.12 -38.39
C LEU A 8 -36.62 -28.54 -37.43
N ILE A 9 -36.94 -29.32 -36.40
CA ILE A 9 -35.96 -29.83 -35.43
C ILE A 9 -35.05 -30.90 -36.08
N ALA A 10 -35.59 -31.70 -37.00
CA ALA A 10 -34.85 -32.74 -37.73
C ALA A 10 -33.84 -32.22 -38.77
N VAL A 11 -33.87 -30.91 -39.10
CA VAL A 11 -32.97 -30.26 -40.08
C VAL A 11 -31.91 -29.39 -39.40
N LEU A 12 -31.93 -29.26 -38.06
CA LEU A 12 -30.85 -28.61 -37.35
C LEU A 12 -29.61 -29.52 -37.40
N PRO A 13 -28.46 -29.04 -37.93
CA PRO A 13 -27.23 -29.81 -37.92
C PRO A 13 -26.85 -30.16 -36.48
N ASP A 14 -26.38 -31.40 -36.29
CA ASP A 14 -25.94 -31.99 -35.02
C ASP A 14 -25.20 -30.99 -34.13
N GLU A 15 -25.51 -31.04 -32.84
CA GLU A 15 -24.98 -30.13 -31.83
C GLU A 15 -23.44 -30.02 -31.93
N PRO A 16 -22.86 -28.82 -31.66
CA PRO A 16 -21.41 -28.64 -31.75
C PRO A 16 -20.72 -29.71 -30.91
N THR A 17 -19.94 -30.56 -31.57
CA THR A 17 -19.23 -31.66 -30.92
C THR A 17 -18.40 -31.12 -29.76
N THR A 18 -18.32 -31.83 -28.64
CA THR A 18 -17.56 -31.40 -27.45
C THR A 18 -16.13 -30.95 -27.77
N GLY A 19 -15.51 -31.55 -28.79
CA GLY A 19 -14.20 -31.16 -29.31
C GLY A 19 -14.14 -29.80 -30.02
N GLU A 20 -15.24 -29.33 -30.62
CA GLU A 20 -15.32 -27.98 -31.19
C GLU A 20 -15.56 -26.93 -30.10
N LEU A 21 -16.45 -27.21 -29.14
CA LEU A 21 -16.64 -26.38 -27.95
C LEU A 21 -15.33 -26.18 -27.18
N LEU A 22 -14.55 -27.26 -27.01
CA LEU A 22 -13.24 -27.18 -26.36
C LEU A 22 -12.25 -26.29 -27.12
N LYS A 23 -12.28 -26.30 -28.46
CA LYS A 23 -11.44 -25.41 -29.29
C LYS A 23 -11.87 -23.95 -29.16
N PHE A 24 -13.17 -23.65 -29.12
CA PHE A 24 -13.67 -22.29 -28.92
C PHE A 24 -13.34 -21.77 -27.52
N VAL A 25 -13.52 -22.59 -26.48
CA VAL A 25 -13.13 -22.24 -25.11
C VAL A 25 -11.62 -22.06 -25.00
N GLY A 26 -10.83 -22.96 -25.61
CA GLY A 26 -9.37 -22.86 -25.64
C GLY A 26 -8.87 -21.60 -26.33
N MET A 27 -9.45 -21.22 -27.47
CA MET A 27 -9.15 -19.96 -28.16
C MET A 27 -9.46 -18.75 -27.26
N GLY A 28 -10.62 -18.75 -26.59
CA GLY A 28 -11.02 -17.68 -25.67
C GLY A 28 -10.06 -17.54 -24.49
N ILE A 29 -9.73 -18.64 -23.81
CA ILE A 29 -8.76 -18.66 -22.71
C ILE A 29 -7.40 -18.17 -23.19
N PHE A 30 -6.95 -18.61 -24.37
CA PHE A 30 -5.68 -18.18 -24.94
C PHE A 30 -5.64 -16.65 -25.15
N VAL A 31 -6.70 -16.07 -25.70
CA VAL A 31 -6.79 -14.62 -25.87
C VAL A 31 -6.70 -13.90 -24.53
N VAL A 32 -7.45 -14.35 -23.51
CA VAL A 32 -7.43 -13.73 -22.17
C VAL A 32 -6.05 -13.83 -21.52
N VAL A 33 -5.43 -15.02 -21.55
CA VAL A 33 -4.09 -15.23 -20.98
C VAL A 33 -3.07 -14.37 -21.70
N SER A 34 -3.14 -14.25 -23.02
CA SER A 34 -2.22 -13.39 -23.78
C SER A 34 -2.38 -11.91 -23.44
N ALA A 35 -3.62 -11.43 -23.28
CA ALA A 35 -3.91 -10.06 -22.88
C ALA A 35 -3.37 -9.78 -21.47
N LEU A 36 -3.69 -10.66 -20.51
CA LEU A 36 -3.20 -10.52 -19.13
C LEU A 36 -1.67 -10.59 -19.05
N ALA A 37 -1.04 -11.50 -19.81
CA ALA A 37 0.42 -11.59 -19.88
C ALA A 37 1.02 -10.29 -20.45
N SER A 38 0.46 -9.73 -21.53
CA SER A 38 0.95 -8.49 -22.11
C SER A 38 0.86 -7.30 -21.15
N LEU A 39 -0.26 -7.16 -20.43
CA LEU A 39 -0.44 -6.13 -19.41
C LEU A 39 0.50 -6.35 -18.21
N ALA A 40 0.70 -7.59 -17.79
CA ALA A 40 1.61 -7.93 -16.70
C ALA A 40 3.07 -7.58 -17.06
N ILE A 41 3.51 -7.93 -18.26
CA ILE A 41 4.85 -7.60 -18.77
C ILE A 41 5.04 -6.08 -18.82
N MET A 42 4.06 -5.36 -19.38
CA MET A 42 4.11 -3.89 -19.43
C MET A 42 4.25 -3.28 -18.03
N SER A 43 3.49 -3.79 -17.06
CA SER A 43 3.54 -3.33 -15.67
C SER A 43 4.87 -3.65 -14.99
N MET A 44 5.46 -4.81 -15.29
CA MET A 44 6.75 -5.24 -14.75
C MET A 44 7.90 -4.37 -15.28
N VAL A 45 7.88 -4.01 -16.56
CA VAL A 45 8.90 -3.13 -17.16
C VAL A 45 8.88 -1.76 -16.49
N VAL A 46 7.69 -1.16 -16.29
CA VAL A 46 7.57 0.13 -15.60
C VAL A 46 8.06 0.04 -14.15
N GLY A 47 7.67 -1.01 -13.43
CA GLY A 47 8.14 -1.25 -12.06
C GLY A 47 9.66 -1.40 -11.96
N PHE A 48 10.28 -2.10 -12.92
CA PHE A 48 11.72 -2.27 -12.98
C PHE A 48 12.46 -0.95 -13.25
N VAL A 49 11.99 -0.14 -14.20
CA VAL A 49 12.60 1.17 -14.51
C VAL A 49 12.50 2.11 -13.31
N LEU A 50 11.33 2.21 -12.67
CA LEU A 50 11.15 3.03 -11.47
C LEU A 50 12.02 2.57 -10.30
N ASN A 51 12.20 1.26 -10.13
CA ASN A 51 13.08 0.72 -9.10
C ASN A 51 14.57 0.96 -9.41
N ALA A 52 14.97 0.83 -10.68
CA ALA A 52 16.33 1.10 -11.13
C ALA A 52 16.72 2.58 -10.96
N MET A 53 15.75 3.49 -11.09
CA MET A 53 15.95 4.94 -10.85
C MET A 53 15.90 5.32 -9.36
N LYS A 54 15.52 4.39 -8.47
CA LYS A 54 15.45 4.65 -7.03
C LYS A 54 16.87 4.62 -6.46
N LYS A 55 17.54 5.78 -6.49
CA LYS A 55 18.85 5.97 -5.86
C LYS A 55 18.69 5.71 -4.36
N SER A 56 19.34 4.66 -3.85
CA SER A 56 19.47 4.48 -2.40
C SER A 56 20.05 5.76 -1.82
N PRO A 57 19.43 6.33 -0.78
CA PRO A 57 20.03 7.42 -0.03
C PRO A 57 21.44 6.98 0.36
N PRO A 58 22.47 7.84 0.18
CA PRO A 58 23.80 7.53 0.69
C PRO A 58 23.68 7.21 2.19
N PRO A 59 24.49 6.28 2.71
CA PRO A 59 24.53 6.01 4.14
C PRO A 59 24.77 7.35 4.83
N VAL A 60 23.80 7.78 5.65
CA VAL A 60 23.89 9.00 6.41
C VAL A 60 25.07 8.81 7.35
N LYS A 61 26.19 9.46 7.00
CA LYS A 61 27.32 9.59 7.92
C LYS A 61 26.74 10.22 9.20
N PRO A 62 27.02 9.65 10.39
CA PRO A 62 26.55 10.23 11.65
C PRO A 62 26.87 11.72 11.63
N ALA A 63 25.84 12.55 11.72
CA ALA A 63 26.03 13.99 11.81
C ALA A 63 26.86 14.24 13.07
N ASP A 64 27.97 14.97 12.91
CA ASP A 64 28.67 15.52 14.06
C ASP A 64 27.65 16.31 14.90
N PRO A 65 27.68 16.21 16.24
CA PRO A 65 26.73 16.94 17.08
C PRO A 65 26.87 18.42 16.77
N VAL A 66 25.83 18.97 16.13
CA VAL A 66 25.68 20.42 15.97
C VAL A 66 25.64 20.97 17.40
N PRO A 67 26.53 21.90 17.78
CA PRO A 67 26.44 22.56 19.07
C PRO A 67 25.02 23.05 19.25
N GLU A 68 24.38 22.66 20.35
CA GLU A 68 23.04 23.16 20.70
C GLU A 68 23.15 24.66 20.99
N GLU A 69 23.11 25.45 19.93
CA GLU A 69 22.84 26.87 19.99
C GLU A 69 21.40 26.96 20.50
N GLY A 70 21.29 27.20 21.81
CA GLY A 70 20.02 27.19 22.52
C GLY A 70 18.99 28.00 21.76
N VAL A 71 17.89 27.33 21.39
CA VAL A 71 16.80 27.96 20.64
C VAL A 71 16.37 29.21 21.42
N PRO A 72 16.38 30.41 20.81
CA PRO A 72 15.96 31.63 21.47
C PRO A 72 14.58 31.44 22.10
N GLU A 73 14.39 31.95 23.32
CA GLU A 73 13.16 31.76 24.09
C GLU A 73 11.90 32.19 23.31
N GLU A 74 12.01 33.28 22.55
CA GLU A 74 10.99 33.77 21.62
C GLU A 74 10.58 32.71 20.58
N THR A 75 11.55 31.96 20.05
CA THR A 75 11.31 30.88 19.08
C THR A 75 10.64 29.69 19.74
N MET A 76 10.99 29.36 20.98
CA MET A 76 10.31 28.31 21.74
C MET A 76 8.85 28.65 22.01
N VAL A 77 8.54 29.89 22.37
CA VAL A 77 7.16 30.35 22.58
C VAL A 77 6.36 30.30 21.27
N LEU A 78 6.96 30.71 20.14
CA LEU A 78 6.34 30.62 18.82
C LEU A 78 6.04 29.17 18.42
N ILE A 79 6.99 28.25 18.63
CA ILE A 79 6.81 26.83 18.35
C ILE A 79 5.71 26.26 19.24
N ALA A 80 5.72 26.55 20.54
CA ALA A 80 4.70 26.09 21.48
C ALA A 80 3.30 26.58 21.09
N ALA A 81 3.16 27.84 20.70
CA ALA A 81 1.90 28.42 20.22
C ALA A 81 1.42 27.76 18.91
N ALA A 82 2.32 27.53 17.95
CA ALA A 82 2.00 26.84 16.70
C ALA A 82 1.56 25.40 16.94
N VAL A 83 2.26 24.67 17.82
CA VAL A 83 1.93 23.29 18.20
C VAL A 83 0.57 23.24 18.89
N ALA A 84 0.28 24.17 19.81
CA ALA A 84 -1.01 24.26 20.47
C ALA A 84 -2.16 24.47 19.46
N ALA A 85 -1.96 25.36 18.47
CA ALA A 85 -2.95 25.61 17.41
C ALA A 85 -3.19 24.40 16.50
N VAL A 86 -2.18 23.55 16.29
CA VAL A 86 -2.26 22.35 15.44
C VAL A 86 -2.86 21.16 16.19
N ILE A 87 -2.46 20.92 17.44
CA ILE A 87 -2.92 19.76 18.23
C ILE A 87 -4.43 19.84 18.53
N SER A 88 -5.00 21.05 18.66
CA SER A 88 -6.43 21.22 18.92
C SER A 88 -7.35 20.82 17.75
N GLN A 89 -6.79 20.51 16.56
CA GLN A 89 -7.57 20.15 15.38
C GLN A 89 -7.66 18.63 15.22
N PRO A 90 -8.80 18.08 14.75
CA PRO A 90 -8.92 16.67 14.45
C PRO A 90 -7.98 16.29 13.29
N ALA A 91 -6.93 15.52 13.59
CA ALA A 91 -5.97 15.07 12.59
C ALA A 91 -6.56 13.93 11.73
N ARG A 92 -6.48 14.06 10.41
CA ARG A 92 -6.83 13.00 9.45
C ARG A 92 -5.56 12.26 9.01
N ILE A 93 -5.56 10.93 9.14
CA ILE A 93 -4.47 10.10 8.63
C ILE A 93 -4.58 10.05 7.10
N VAL A 94 -3.60 10.63 6.40
CA VAL A 94 -3.55 10.67 4.92
C VAL A 94 -2.75 9.49 4.35
N HIS A 95 -1.73 9.02 5.07
CA HIS A 95 -0.86 7.95 4.59
C HIS A 95 -0.28 7.14 5.75
N VAL A 96 -0.21 5.82 5.57
CA VAL A 96 0.45 4.90 6.51
C VAL A 96 1.56 4.19 5.75
N ARG A 97 2.77 4.21 6.28
CA ARG A 97 3.93 3.48 5.75
C ARG A 97 4.43 2.49 6.79
N GLY A 98 5.01 1.38 6.33
CA GLY A 98 5.84 0.53 7.19
C GLY A 98 7.05 1.32 7.72
N LEU A 99 7.39 1.09 8.98
CA LEU A 99 8.55 1.72 9.62
C LEU A 99 9.84 1.23 8.97
N THR A 100 10.73 2.16 8.64
CA THR A 100 12.11 1.82 8.26
C THR A 100 12.96 1.58 9.51
N PRO A 101 14.15 0.97 9.40
CA PRO A 101 15.04 0.78 10.55
C PRO A 101 15.39 2.09 11.28
N ASP A 102 15.49 3.20 10.56
CA ASP A 102 15.79 4.53 11.13
C ASP A 102 14.59 5.09 11.92
N ASP A 103 13.36 4.85 11.44
CA ASP A 103 12.12 5.25 12.12
C ASP A 103 11.86 4.42 13.40
N MET A 104 12.46 3.23 13.47
CA MET A 104 12.25 2.28 14.57
C MET A 104 12.71 2.85 15.91
N ALA A 105 13.83 3.58 15.93
CA ALA A 105 14.35 4.20 17.14
C ALA A 105 13.37 5.23 17.72
N TRP A 106 12.80 6.08 16.86
CA TRP A 106 11.80 7.07 17.26
C TRP A 106 10.50 6.42 17.74
N ALA A 107 10.02 5.41 17.03
CA ALA A 107 8.82 4.68 17.40
C ALA A 107 8.97 3.91 18.73
N LEU A 108 10.14 3.30 18.97
CA LEU A 108 10.46 2.63 20.23
C LEU A 108 10.51 3.62 21.39
N GLN A 109 11.07 4.81 21.18
CA GLN A 109 11.10 5.87 22.18
C GLN A 109 9.70 6.41 22.49
N GLY A 110 8.86 6.65 21.48
CA GLY A 110 7.47 7.05 21.70
C GLY A 110 6.70 6.00 22.52
N ARG A 111 6.92 4.72 22.21
CA ARG A 111 6.32 3.61 22.96
C ARG A 111 6.78 3.56 24.41
N SER A 112 8.07 3.74 24.68
CA SER A 112 8.58 3.74 26.06
C SER A 112 8.01 4.91 26.87
N GLN A 113 7.88 6.10 26.25
CA GLN A 113 7.30 7.29 26.91
C GLN A 113 5.82 7.11 27.24
N ILE A 114 5.02 6.54 26.34
CA ILE A 114 3.59 6.24 26.60
C ILE A 114 3.44 5.24 27.75
N HIS A 115 4.32 4.25 27.82
CA HIS A 115 4.29 3.27 28.92
C HIS A 115 4.76 3.89 30.24
N ALA A 116 5.76 4.77 30.19
CA ALA A 116 6.30 5.45 31.37
C ALA A 116 5.35 6.52 31.95
N SER A 117 4.50 7.14 31.14
CA SER A 117 3.54 8.14 31.61
C SER A 117 2.49 7.57 32.57
N HIS A 118 2.34 6.24 32.61
CA HIS A 118 1.43 5.52 33.49
C HIS A 118 2.12 5.04 34.79
N ALA A 119 3.06 5.83 35.32
CA ALA A 119 3.73 5.52 36.58
C ALA A 119 2.70 5.40 37.72
N LEU A 120 2.42 4.16 38.13
CA LEU A 120 1.63 3.88 39.32
C LEU A 120 2.43 4.35 40.53
N LYS A 121 1.89 5.33 41.27
CA LYS A 121 2.45 5.74 42.56
C LYS A 121 2.40 4.51 43.49
N PRO A 122 3.54 4.02 44.01
CA PRO A 122 3.51 2.96 44.99
C PRO A 122 2.70 3.47 46.19
N GLN A 123 1.58 2.82 46.46
CA GLN A 123 0.78 3.10 47.64
C GLN A 123 1.57 2.56 48.83
N ASP A 124 2.18 3.47 49.59
CA ASP A 124 2.86 3.20 50.85
C ASP A 124 1.83 2.61 51.84
N SER A 125 1.74 1.28 51.93
CA SER A 125 0.95 0.61 52.96
C SER A 125 1.78 0.55 54.24
N ARG A 126 1.57 1.56 55.09
CA ARG A 126 1.94 1.49 56.51
C ARG A 126 1.18 0.39 57.23
#